data_AF-A0A3D0JR98-F1
#
_entry.id   AF-A0A3D0JR98-F1
#
_cell.length_a   1.000
_cell.length_b   1.000
_cell.length_c   1.000
_cell.angle_alpha   90.00
_cell.angle_beta   90.00
_cell.angle_gamma   90.00
#
_symmetry.space_group_name_H-M   'P 1'
#
loop_
_entity.id
_entity.type
_entity.pdbx_description
1 polymer ?
#
loop_
_entity_poly.entity_id
_entity_poly.type
_entity_poly.pdbx_seq_one_letter_code
_entity_poly.pdbx_strand_id
1 'polypeptide(L)'
;MSEPILTSGELLARFQALDSFLLQHQALWRPRPFYHLRLPWEAELPELAAWLRSRSLEQAQASDSDLFALAAPAPFTELARQAQALSQLGELPSRDAPARSPNLSVDVPGRKLAQIQAFASHLQFQQQPTHWLDWCSGKGHLGRWLTQTDQRLTCLEYDPALIESGSALSKRLGLDAMHLQQDVLAGDCSERLSKEHTPVALHACGDLHVRLLQLASRNGCSQLAVAPCCYNRIAGKQYQTLSTAAQASALQLSRDDLGLPLSETVTAGARVRRQRDQSMAWRLAFDLLQRQLRGIDEYLPTPSLPSEWLSKPFARFCHDLAALKGVASPGEQDWATLEASGWQRLAEVRNLELLRNLFRRPLELWLLLDRALYLDEQGYSVRLGTFCDYQLSPRNLLLLAERA
;
A
#
# COMPACT_ATOMS: atom_id res chain seq x y z
N MET A 1 18.36 -20.27 9.84
CA MET A 1 18.73 -18.98 10.45
C MET A 1 17.62 -18.02 10.12
N SER A 2 17.08 -17.29 11.09
CA SER A 2 16.07 -16.25 10.81
C SER A 2 16.67 -15.21 9.87
N GLU A 3 15.88 -14.73 8.92
CA GLU A 3 16.30 -13.66 8.02
C GLU A 3 16.66 -12.40 8.82
N PRO A 4 17.70 -11.64 8.44
CA PRO A 4 18.08 -10.43 9.16
C PRO A 4 17.09 -9.29 8.88
N ILE A 5 16.85 -8.46 9.89
CA ILE A 5 16.27 -7.12 9.71
C ILE A 5 17.31 -6.20 9.06
N LEU A 6 16.90 -5.03 8.57
CA LEU A 6 17.83 -4.00 8.12
C LEU A 6 18.09 -2.98 9.22
N THR A 7 19.36 -2.64 9.39
CA THR A 7 19.86 -1.58 10.28
C THR A 7 20.53 -0.47 9.47
N SER A 8 20.77 0.70 10.09
CA SER A 8 21.38 1.89 9.46
C SER A 8 22.56 1.57 8.52
N GLY A 9 23.50 0.71 8.93
CA GLY A 9 24.68 0.36 8.13
C GLY A 9 24.39 -0.42 6.84
N GLU A 10 23.20 -1.01 6.69
CA GLU A 10 22.82 -1.86 5.57
C GLU A 10 21.85 -1.16 4.60
N LEU A 11 21.25 -0.03 5.01
CA LEU A 11 20.18 0.64 4.28
C LEU A 11 20.63 1.08 2.88
N LEU A 12 21.79 1.72 2.76
CA LEU A 12 22.26 2.29 1.50
C LEU A 12 22.55 1.21 0.46
N ALA A 13 23.26 0.15 0.85
CA ALA A 13 23.58 -0.95 -0.06
C ALA A 13 22.31 -1.65 -0.56
N ARG A 14 21.34 -1.86 0.34
CA ARG A 14 20.04 -2.45 -0.04
C ARG A 14 19.25 -1.53 -0.97
N PHE A 15 19.23 -0.22 -0.68
CA PHE A 15 18.57 0.78 -1.51
C PHE A 15 19.14 0.78 -2.93
N GLN A 16 20.47 0.86 -3.08
CA GLN A 16 21.15 0.89 -4.39
C GLN A 16 20.90 -0.38 -5.21
N ALA A 17 20.85 -1.55 -4.57
CA ALA A 17 20.55 -2.80 -5.24
C ALA A 17 19.09 -2.83 -5.76
N LEU A 18 18.13 -2.39 -4.94
CA LEU A 18 16.73 -2.26 -5.36
C LEU A 18 16.55 -1.20 -6.45
N ASP A 19 17.22 -0.06 -6.32
CA ASP A 19 17.19 1.04 -7.27
C ASP A 19 17.64 0.57 -8.66
N SER A 20 18.79 -0.11 -8.73
CA SER A 20 19.33 -0.69 -9.95
C SER A 20 18.37 -1.72 -10.57
N PHE A 21 17.81 -2.62 -9.77
CA PHE A 21 16.86 -3.64 -10.22
C PHE A 21 15.58 -3.02 -10.79
N LEU A 22 15.01 -2.03 -10.09
CA LEU A 22 13.78 -1.35 -10.51
C LEU A 22 14.01 -0.53 -11.80
N LEU A 23 15.14 0.17 -11.89
CA LEU A 23 15.54 0.93 -13.08
C LEU A 23 15.73 0.02 -14.30
N GLN A 24 16.51 -1.04 -14.14
CA GLN A 24 16.83 -1.97 -15.21
C GLN A 24 15.57 -2.60 -15.83
N HIS A 25 14.56 -2.89 -15.00
CA HIS A 25 13.37 -3.63 -15.43
C HIS A 25 12.10 -2.76 -15.56
N GLN A 26 12.22 -1.43 -15.58
CA GLN A 26 11.07 -0.52 -15.61
C GLN A 26 10.12 -0.72 -16.81
N ALA A 27 10.65 -1.16 -17.94
CA ALA A 27 9.84 -1.50 -19.12
C ALA A 27 8.88 -2.67 -18.86
N LEU A 28 9.18 -3.55 -17.90
CA LEU A 28 8.36 -4.71 -17.56
C LEU A 28 7.24 -4.36 -16.57
N TRP A 29 7.52 -3.53 -15.56
CA TRP A 29 6.59 -3.32 -14.44
C TRP A 29 5.73 -2.05 -14.54
N ARG A 30 6.16 -1.02 -15.29
CA ARG A 30 5.38 0.21 -15.49
C ARG A 30 4.12 0.01 -16.33
N PRO A 31 4.17 -0.67 -17.50
CA PRO A 31 3.00 -0.83 -18.34
C PRO A 31 1.85 -1.54 -17.61
N ARG A 32 0.64 -1.03 -17.79
CA ARG A 32 -0.57 -1.57 -17.14
C ARG A 32 -1.34 -2.44 -18.12
N PRO A 33 -1.47 -3.76 -17.90
CA PRO A 33 -2.24 -4.63 -18.79
C PRO A 33 -3.69 -4.17 -18.97
N PHE A 34 -4.29 -3.54 -17.94
CA PHE A 34 -5.64 -2.98 -18.03
C PHE A 34 -5.78 -1.85 -19.07
N TYR A 35 -4.70 -1.13 -19.40
CA TYR A 35 -4.75 0.07 -20.26
C TYR A 35 -4.31 -0.22 -21.70
N HIS A 36 -3.48 -1.25 -21.89
CA HIS A 36 -2.90 -1.57 -23.18
C HIS A 36 -3.40 -2.92 -23.67
N LEU A 37 -3.97 -2.97 -24.89
CA LEU A 37 -4.35 -4.23 -25.52
C LEU A 37 -3.13 -5.15 -25.70
N ARG A 38 -1.97 -4.56 -26.02
CA ARG A 38 -0.67 -5.22 -26.08
C ARG A 38 0.40 -4.38 -25.38
N LEU A 39 1.18 -4.98 -24.50
CA LEU A 39 2.24 -4.32 -23.77
C LEU A 39 3.53 -4.29 -24.61
N PRO A 40 4.35 -3.23 -24.53
CA PRO A 40 5.57 -3.11 -25.34
C PRO A 40 6.54 -4.29 -25.17
N TRP A 41 6.74 -4.78 -23.94
CA TRP A 41 7.66 -5.88 -23.66
C TRP A 41 7.23 -7.22 -24.27
N GLU A 42 5.97 -7.38 -24.70
CA GLU A 42 5.51 -8.65 -25.28
C GLU A 42 6.20 -8.98 -26.62
N ALA A 43 6.70 -7.96 -27.34
CA ALA A 43 7.48 -8.19 -28.56
C ALA A 43 8.91 -8.66 -28.25
N GLU A 44 9.45 -8.25 -27.11
CA GLU A 44 10.81 -8.61 -26.66
C GLU A 44 10.83 -9.99 -25.99
N LEU A 45 9.72 -10.38 -25.33
CA LEU A 45 9.57 -11.63 -24.59
C LEU A 45 8.35 -12.44 -25.09
N PRO A 46 8.34 -12.89 -26.36
CA PRO A 46 7.16 -13.47 -26.99
C PRO A 46 6.71 -14.79 -26.37
N GLU A 47 7.64 -15.64 -25.93
CA GLU A 47 7.34 -16.92 -25.29
C GLU A 47 6.61 -16.71 -23.95
N LEU A 48 7.14 -15.81 -23.11
CA LEU A 48 6.51 -15.46 -21.84
C LEU A 48 5.14 -14.80 -22.06
N ALA A 49 5.03 -13.88 -23.01
CA ALA A 49 3.77 -13.20 -23.33
C ALA A 49 2.69 -14.20 -23.78
N ALA A 50 3.03 -15.12 -24.70
CA ALA A 50 2.12 -16.15 -25.18
C ALA A 50 1.66 -17.06 -24.04
N TRP A 51 2.59 -17.50 -23.19
CA TRP A 51 2.28 -18.35 -22.04
C TRP A 51 1.37 -17.65 -21.02
N LEU A 52 1.62 -16.36 -20.71
CA LEU A 52 0.76 -15.60 -19.80
C LEU A 52 -0.65 -15.43 -20.39
N ARG A 53 -0.77 -15.13 -21.68
CA ARG A 53 -2.07 -14.95 -22.34
C ARG A 53 -2.88 -16.24 -22.48
N SER A 54 -2.23 -17.40 -22.57
CA SER A 54 -2.93 -18.68 -22.70
C SER A 54 -3.53 -19.21 -21.40
N ARG A 55 -3.20 -18.60 -20.26
CA ARG A 55 -3.65 -19.04 -18.94
C ARG A 55 -5.07 -18.57 -18.63
N SER A 56 -5.78 -19.35 -17.82
CA SER A 56 -7.14 -19.02 -17.37
C SER A 56 -7.13 -17.96 -16.26
N LEU A 57 -8.31 -17.40 -15.98
CA LEU A 57 -8.50 -16.46 -14.87
C LEU A 57 -8.25 -17.15 -13.52
N GLU A 58 -8.71 -18.38 -13.36
CA GLU A 58 -8.54 -19.19 -12.15
C GLU A 58 -7.06 -19.46 -11.88
N GLN A 59 -6.28 -19.78 -12.92
CA GLN A 59 -4.83 -19.96 -12.81
C GLN A 59 -4.12 -18.69 -12.36
N ALA A 60 -4.55 -17.51 -12.84
CA ALA A 60 -4.00 -16.23 -12.39
C ALA A 60 -4.28 -16.00 -10.90
N GLN A 61 -5.54 -16.22 -10.48
CA GLN A 61 -5.98 -16.03 -9.10
C GLN A 61 -5.29 -16.97 -8.11
N ALA A 62 -5.05 -18.22 -8.51
CA ALA A 62 -4.31 -19.19 -7.68
C ALA A 62 -2.82 -18.84 -7.54
N SER A 63 -2.25 -18.09 -8.48
CA SER A 63 -0.82 -17.73 -8.46
C SER A 63 -0.50 -16.56 -7.54
N ASP A 64 -1.49 -15.77 -7.11
CA ASP A 64 -1.27 -14.62 -6.22
C ASP A 64 -0.63 -15.03 -4.87
N SER A 65 -0.89 -16.24 -4.38
CA SER A 65 -0.33 -16.75 -3.11
C SER A 65 1.08 -17.32 -3.23
N ASP A 66 1.52 -17.68 -4.44
CA ASP A 66 2.82 -18.35 -4.69
C ASP A 66 3.52 -17.79 -5.93
N LEU A 67 3.41 -16.48 -6.11
CA LEU A 67 3.87 -15.77 -7.30
C LEU A 67 5.35 -16.05 -7.60
N PHE A 68 6.17 -16.11 -6.55
CA PHE A 68 7.62 -16.27 -6.69
C PHE A 68 8.06 -17.69 -7.03
N ALA A 69 7.23 -18.71 -6.78
CA ALA A 69 7.53 -20.10 -7.15
C ALA A 69 6.89 -20.51 -8.49
N LEU A 70 6.19 -19.59 -9.17
CA LEU A 70 5.52 -19.89 -10.42
C LEU A 70 6.53 -20.31 -11.51
N ALA A 71 6.37 -21.54 -12.01
CA ALA A 71 7.13 -22.07 -13.13
C ALA A 71 6.65 -21.45 -14.45
N ALA A 72 7.28 -20.37 -14.86
CA ALA A 72 6.98 -19.61 -16.07
C ALA A 72 8.21 -19.49 -16.98
N PRO A 73 8.04 -19.29 -18.30
CA PRO A 73 9.17 -19.10 -19.21
C PRO A 73 10.11 -17.97 -18.80
N ALA A 74 11.37 -18.06 -19.22
CA ALA A 74 12.37 -17.03 -18.96
C ALA A 74 11.91 -15.66 -19.52
N PRO A 75 12.24 -14.55 -18.84
CA PRO A 75 13.07 -14.42 -17.65
C PRO A 75 12.28 -14.49 -16.32
N PHE A 76 11.02 -14.94 -16.30
CA PHE A 76 10.14 -14.78 -15.13
C PHE A 76 10.73 -15.37 -13.84
N THR A 77 11.15 -16.64 -13.85
CA THR A 77 11.67 -17.32 -12.65
C THR A 77 12.94 -16.64 -12.11
N GLU A 78 13.81 -16.15 -12.98
CA GLU A 78 15.02 -15.45 -12.56
C GLU A 78 14.70 -14.08 -11.95
N LEU A 79 13.77 -13.33 -12.56
CA LEU A 79 13.26 -12.08 -12.00
C LEU A 79 12.59 -12.30 -10.65
N ALA A 80 11.82 -13.39 -10.51
CA ALA A 80 11.18 -13.75 -9.25
C ALA A 80 12.20 -14.01 -8.15
N ARG A 81 13.24 -14.80 -8.44
CA ARG A 81 14.33 -15.09 -7.51
C ARG A 81 15.07 -13.82 -7.07
N GLN A 82 15.40 -12.93 -8.01
CA GLN A 82 16.06 -11.66 -7.70
C GLN A 82 15.17 -10.74 -6.85
N ALA A 83 13.91 -10.57 -7.25
CA ALA A 83 12.94 -9.75 -6.52
C ALA A 83 12.74 -10.26 -5.09
N GLN A 84 12.65 -11.58 -4.90
CA GLN A 84 12.54 -12.21 -3.58
C GLN A 84 13.79 -11.94 -2.74
N ALA A 85 14.99 -12.19 -3.27
CA ALA A 85 16.25 -11.98 -2.56
C ALA A 85 16.46 -10.50 -2.16
N LEU A 86 16.08 -9.57 -3.03
CA LEU A 86 16.17 -8.14 -2.75
C LEU A 86 15.14 -7.66 -1.73
N SER A 87 13.99 -8.34 -1.63
CA SER A 87 12.85 -7.98 -0.78
C SER A 87 12.80 -8.69 0.56
N GLN A 88 13.68 -9.67 0.76
CA GLN A 88 13.74 -10.51 1.95
C GLN A 88 14.08 -9.68 3.19
N LEU A 89 13.28 -9.85 4.25
CA LEU A 89 13.38 -9.08 5.49
C LEU A 89 12.93 -9.91 6.67
N GLY A 90 13.78 -9.95 7.70
CA GLY A 90 13.45 -10.55 8.99
C GLY A 90 12.29 -9.87 9.71
N GLU A 91 11.68 -10.64 10.62
CA GLU A 91 10.76 -10.10 11.61
C GLU A 91 11.53 -9.27 12.65
N LEU A 92 10.98 -8.11 13.01
CA LEU A 92 11.54 -7.31 14.08
C LEU A 92 11.47 -8.08 15.40
N PRO A 93 12.43 -7.89 16.32
CA PRO A 93 12.33 -8.47 17.64
C PRO A 93 10.98 -8.13 18.29
N SER A 94 10.28 -9.15 18.76
CA SER A 94 9.00 -9.01 19.45
C SER A 94 9.21 -9.16 20.96
N ARG A 95 8.41 -8.44 21.75
CA ARG A 95 8.28 -8.67 23.20
C ARG A 95 6.88 -9.22 23.46
N ASP A 96 6.79 -10.15 24.41
CA ASP A 96 5.49 -10.54 24.94
C ASP A 96 4.78 -9.29 25.46
N ALA A 97 3.66 -8.95 24.81
CA ALA A 97 2.88 -7.81 25.22
C ALA A 97 2.29 -8.10 26.61
N PRO A 98 2.39 -7.17 27.57
CA PRO A 98 1.73 -7.34 28.85
C PRO A 98 0.22 -7.55 28.63
N ALA A 99 -0.40 -8.43 29.42
CA ALA A 99 -1.82 -8.72 29.30
C ALA A 99 -2.63 -7.41 29.39
N ARG A 100 -3.25 -7.02 28.27
CA ARG A 100 -4.06 -5.80 28.17
C ARG A 100 -5.50 -6.10 28.54
N SER A 101 -6.19 -5.11 29.12
CA SER A 101 -7.60 -5.23 29.46
C SER A 101 -8.45 -5.54 28.20
N PRO A 102 -9.39 -6.49 28.26
CA PRO A 102 -10.32 -6.75 27.16
C PRO A 102 -11.12 -5.52 26.74
N ASN A 103 -11.29 -4.52 27.62
CA ASN A 103 -12.01 -3.29 27.29
C ASN A 103 -11.32 -2.47 26.18
N LEU A 104 -10.03 -2.70 25.93
CA LEU A 104 -9.28 -2.04 24.86
C LEU A 104 -9.61 -2.57 23.45
N SER A 105 -10.23 -3.75 23.34
CA SER A 105 -10.64 -4.34 22.06
C SER A 105 -12.08 -4.00 21.65
N VAL A 106 -12.84 -3.33 22.51
CA VAL A 106 -14.22 -2.91 22.23
C VAL A 106 -14.25 -1.99 21.00
N ASP A 107 -15.21 -2.25 20.11
CA ASP A 107 -15.41 -1.53 18.84
C ASP A 107 -14.23 -1.61 17.85
N VAL A 108 -13.31 -2.57 18.02
CA VAL A 108 -12.20 -2.83 17.08
C VAL A 108 -12.50 -4.08 16.25
N PRO A 109 -12.62 -3.98 14.92
CA PRO A 109 -12.71 -5.15 14.05
C PRO A 109 -11.51 -6.09 14.27
N GLY A 110 -11.73 -7.40 14.36
CA GLY A 110 -10.71 -8.37 14.78
C GLY A 110 -9.39 -8.28 13.98
N ARG A 111 -9.46 -8.05 12.67
CA ARG A 111 -8.26 -7.86 11.84
C ARG A 111 -7.49 -6.59 12.20
N LYS A 112 -8.19 -5.48 12.45
CA LYS A 112 -7.56 -4.22 12.90
C LYS A 112 -6.91 -4.41 14.27
N LEU A 113 -7.57 -5.13 15.16
CA LEU A 113 -7.04 -5.45 16.48
C LEU A 113 -5.74 -6.26 16.38
N ALA A 114 -5.72 -7.32 15.57
CA ALA A 114 -4.53 -8.14 15.36
C ALA A 114 -3.35 -7.32 14.80
N GLN A 115 -3.60 -6.36 13.89
CA GLN A 115 -2.55 -5.47 13.38
C GLN A 115 -2.03 -4.51 14.45
N ILE A 116 -2.92 -3.96 15.30
CA ILE A 116 -2.52 -3.10 16.43
C ILE A 116 -1.68 -3.89 17.43
N GLN A 117 -2.09 -5.12 17.75
CA GLN A 117 -1.39 -6.01 18.66
C GLN A 117 0.01 -6.36 18.15
N ALA A 118 0.11 -6.74 16.88
CA ALA A 118 1.37 -7.06 16.25
C ALA A 118 2.28 -5.82 16.18
N PHE A 119 1.77 -4.67 15.72
CA PHE A 119 2.54 -3.42 15.71
C PHE A 119 3.07 -3.09 17.11
N ALA A 120 2.23 -3.21 18.14
CA ALA A 120 2.60 -2.90 19.52
C ALA A 120 3.67 -3.85 20.10
N SER A 121 3.68 -5.14 19.75
CA SER A 121 4.66 -6.10 20.27
C SER A 121 6.09 -5.86 19.77
N HIS A 122 6.24 -5.14 18.66
CA HIS A 122 7.54 -4.80 18.08
C HIS A 122 8.07 -3.42 18.49
N LEU A 123 7.32 -2.64 19.29
CA LEU A 123 7.78 -1.31 19.76
C LEU A 123 8.78 -1.44 20.91
N GLN A 124 10.02 -1.76 20.56
CA GLN A 124 11.12 -1.90 21.51
C GLN A 124 12.06 -0.69 21.41
N PHE A 125 11.76 0.36 22.14
CA PHE A 125 12.62 1.53 22.25
C PHE A 125 13.60 1.40 23.44
N GLN A 126 14.77 2.03 23.34
CA GLN A 126 15.76 2.14 24.39
C GLN A 126 15.24 3.00 25.55
N GLN A 127 14.58 4.12 25.22
CA GLN A 127 13.90 4.97 26.18
C GLN A 127 12.43 4.58 26.28
N GLN A 128 11.95 4.34 27.50
CA GLN A 128 10.53 4.06 27.72
C GLN A 128 9.71 5.28 27.27
N PRO A 129 8.75 5.12 26.35
CA PRO A 129 7.84 6.20 25.97
C PRO A 129 7.10 6.73 27.19
N THR A 130 7.09 8.05 27.40
CA THR A 130 6.28 8.71 28.45
C THR A 130 5.05 9.39 27.88
N HIS A 131 5.09 9.73 26.58
CA HIS A 131 3.99 10.42 25.90
C HIS A 131 3.87 9.91 24.45
N TRP A 132 2.83 9.14 24.19
CA TRP A 132 2.51 8.66 22.84
C TRP A 132 1.81 9.74 22.03
N LEU A 133 2.18 9.86 20.76
CA LEU A 133 1.44 10.66 19.78
C LEU A 133 0.90 9.74 18.67
N ASP A 134 -0.41 9.48 18.69
CA ASP A 134 -1.10 8.66 17.68
C ASP A 134 -1.46 9.55 16.48
N TRP A 135 -0.77 9.33 15.37
CA TRP A 135 -0.86 10.16 14.17
C TRP A 135 -1.92 9.63 13.19
N CYS A 136 -2.83 10.50 12.73
CA CYS A 136 -4.02 10.09 11.98
C CYS A 136 -4.81 9.02 12.76
N SER A 137 -5.08 9.33 14.03
CA SER A 137 -5.47 8.32 15.04
C SER A 137 -6.83 7.67 14.78
N GLY A 138 -7.69 8.26 13.96
CA GLY A 138 -9.11 7.94 13.90
C GLY A 138 -9.70 8.02 15.31
N LYS A 139 -10.29 6.92 15.76
CA LYS A 139 -10.79 6.81 17.14
C LYS A 139 -9.69 6.61 18.20
N GLY A 140 -8.40 6.60 17.87
CA GLY A 140 -7.28 6.41 18.82
C GLY A 140 -7.08 5.00 19.36
N HIS A 141 -7.41 3.96 18.58
CA HIS A 141 -7.28 2.57 19.06
C HIS A 141 -5.82 2.13 19.24
N LEU A 142 -4.91 2.58 18.37
CA LEU A 142 -3.49 2.27 18.50
C LEU A 142 -2.92 2.93 19.76
N GLY A 143 -3.08 4.26 19.87
CA GLY A 143 -2.58 5.02 21.01
C GLY A 143 -3.09 4.48 22.34
N ARG A 144 -4.38 4.16 22.45
CA ARG A 144 -4.95 3.53 23.66
C ARG A 144 -4.35 2.16 23.97
N TRP A 145 -4.11 1.34 22.95
CA TRP A 145 -3.50 0.02 23.15
C TRP A 145 -2.06 0.14 23.67
N LEU A 146 -1.33 1.15 23.23
CA LEU A 146 0.06 1.39 23.63
C LEU A 146 0.16 1.99 25.03
N THR A 147 -0.72 2.93 25.36
CA THR A 147 -0.63 3.76 26.59
C THR A 147 -0.78 2.90 27.85
N GLN A 148 0.12 3.12 28.81
CA GLN A 148 0.08 2.56 30.17
C GLN A 148 -0.37 3.63 31.18
N THR A 149 -0.63 3.23 32.43
CA THR A 149 -1.22 4.11 33.46
C THR A 149 -0.36 5.35 33.79
N ASP A 150 0.95 5.25 33.65
CA ASP A 150 1.95 6.31 33.89
C ASP A 150 2.32 7.09 32.63
N GLN A 151 1.65 6.83 31.51
CA GLN A 151 1.93 7.43 30.21
C GLN A 151 0.80 8.35 29.75
N ARG A 152 1.15 9.34 28.94
CA ARG A 152 0.22 10.25 28.28
C ARG A 152 -0.05 9.85 26.84
N LEU A 153 -1.22 10.19 26.33
CA LEU A 153 -1.61 10.00 24.94
C LEU A 153 -2.07 11.31 24.32
N THR A 154 -1.58 11.62 23.13
CA THR A 154 -2.16 12.65 22.25
C THR A 154 -2.53 12.04 20.91
N CYS A 155 -3.80 12.17 20.55
CA CYS A 155 -4.36 11.70 19.30
C CYS A 155 -4.58 12.90 18.36
N LEU A 156 -3.98 12.87 17.17
CA LEU A 156 -4.22 13.86 16.12
C LEU A 156 -5.13 13.26 15.05
N GLU A 157 -6.30 13.86 14.84
CA GLU A 157 -7.30 13.41 13.88
C GLU A 157 -7.99 14.61 13.21
N TYR A 158 -8.43 14.44 11.96
CA TYR A 158 -9.11 15.48 11.19
C TYR A 158 -10.63 15.45 11.37
N ASP A 159 -11.24 14.25 11.45
CA ASP A 159 -12.69 14.06 11.52
C ASP A 159 -13.24 14.29 12.96
N PRO A 160 -14.08 15.32 13.18
CA PRO A 160 -14.69 15.60 14.49
C PRO A 160 -15.46 14.43 15.11
N ALA A 161 -16.14 13.61 14.30
CA ALA A 161 -16.94 12.50 14.81
C ALA A 161 -16.06 11.36 15.35
N LEU A 162 -14.90 11.13 14.72
CA LEU A 162 -13.92 10.14 15.20
C LEU A 162 -13.25 10.61 16.49
N ILE A 163 -12.97 11.91 16.61
CA ILE A 163 -12.40 12.56 17.80
C ILE A 163 -13.35 12.42 18.99
N GLU A 164 -14.62 12.76 18.82
CA GLU A 164 -15.62 12.64 19.88
C GLU A 164 -15.74 11.18 20.36
N SER A 165 -15.85 10.24 19.41
CA SER A 165 -15.91 8.80 19.71
C SER A 165 -14.66 8.31 20.44
N GLY A 166 -13.46 8.74 20.00
CA GLY A 166 -12.18 8.37 20.60
C GLY A 166 -11.98 8.95 22.00
N SER A 167 -12.41 10.19 22.22
CA SER A 167 -12.37 10.87 23.52
C SER A 167 -13.27 10.15 24.53
N ALA A 168 -14.50 9.82 24.14
CA ALA A 168 -15.42 9.06 24.98
C ALA A 168 -14.87 7.67 25.36
N LEU A 169 -14.24 6.96 24.42
CA LEU A 169 -13.56 5.69 24.67
C LEU A 169 -12.42 5.83 25.69
N SER A 170 -11.59 6.85 25.54
CA SER A 170 -10.42 7.04 26.41
C SER A 170 -10.82 7.46 27.82
N LYS A 171 -11.85 8.31 27.97
CA LYS A 171 -12.45 8.66 29.26
C LYS A 171 -13.01 7.44 30.01
N ARG A 172 -13.72 6.55 29.30
CA ARG A 172 -14.24 5.30 29.89
C ARG A 172 -13.14 4.38 30.45
N LEU A 173 -11.95 4.46 29.87
CA LEU A 173 -10.79 3.67 30.27
C LEU A 173 -9.90 4.37 31.32
N GLY A 174 -10.21 5.63 31.68
CA GLY A 174 -9.41 6.40 32.64
C GLY A 174 -8.00 6.73 32.16
N LEU A 175 -7.78 6.79 30.83
CA LEU A 175 -6.47 7.12 30.26
C LEU A 175 -6.24 8.64 30.26
N ASP A 176 -5.00 9.06 30.56
CA ASP A 176 -4.55 10.44 30.33
C ASP A 176 -4.35 10.67 28.82
N ALA A 177 -5.46 10.94 28.14
CA ALA A 177 -5.53 11.02 26.69
C ALA A 177 -6.21 12.30 26.21
N MET A 178 -5.50 13.06 25.38
CA MET A 178 -6.00 14.24 24.69
C MET A 178 -6.29 13.89 23.22
N HIS A 179 -7.49 14.21 22.74
CA HIS A 179 -7.87 14.04 21.33
C HIS A 179 -8.04 15.42 20.71
N LEU A 180 -7.22 15.73 19.71
CA LEU A 180 -7.15 17.05 19.07
C LEU A 180 -7.59 16.97 17.62
N GLN A 181 -8.42 17.93 17.23
CA GLN A 181 -8.72 18.17 15.83
C GLN A 181 -7.51 18.86 15.18
N GLN A 182 -6.88 18.18 14.22
CA GLN A 182 -5.72 18.68 13.51
C GLN A 182 -5.71 18.12 12.09
N ASP A 183 -5.67 19.01 11.09
CA ASP A 183 -5.15 18.65 9.78
C ASP A 183 -3.63 18.52 9.91
N VAL A 184 -3.13 17.29 9.79
CA VAL A 184 -1.72 17.01 10.00
C VAL A 184 -0.82 17.54 8.86
N LEU A 185 -1.41 17.88 7.71
CA LEU A 185 -0.70 18.53 6.60
C LEU A 185 -0.62 20.05 6.77
N ALA A 186 -1.43 20.62 7.66
CA ALA A 186 -1.41 22.05 7.91
C ALA A 186 -0.08 22.54 8.52
N GLY A 187 0.20 23.83 8.31
CA GLY A 187 1.45 24.46 8.76
C GLY A 187 1.61 24.44 10.28
N ASP A 188 0.52 24.71 11.00
CA ASP A 188 0.42 24.76 12.47
C ASP A 188 0.61 23.40 13.15
N CYS A 189 0.51 22.28 12.41
CA CYS A 189 0.72 20.94 12.96
C CYS A 189 2.12 20.78 13.58
N SER A 190 3.13 21.57 13.15
CA SER A 190 4.44 21.57 13.81
C SER A 190 4.37 21.91 15.30
N GLU A 191 3.37 22.66 15.75
CA GLU A 191 3.19 23.01 17.17
C GLU A 191 2.62 21.84 18.00
N ARG A 192 2.15 20.77 17.34
CA ARG A 192 1.59 19.57 17.98
C ARG A 192 2.62 18.50 18.29
N LEU A 193 3.87 18.66 17.85
CA LEU A 193 4.96 17.72 18.11
C LEU A 193 6.05 18.38 18.95
N SER A 194 6.43 17.73 20.05
CA SER A 194 7.55 18.11 20.88
C SER A 194 8.53 16.96 21.02
N LYS A 195 9.74 17.26 21.51
CA LYS A 195 10.79 16.25 21.75
C LYS A 195 10.37 15.09 22.66
N GLU A 196 9.39 15.33 23.54
CA GLU A 196 8.90 14.35 24.53
C GLU A 196 7.95 13.32 23.91
N HIS A 197 7.39 13.64 22.74
CA HIS A 197 6.47 12.73 22.07
C HIS A 197 7.22 11.56 21.44
N THR A 198 6.59 10.39 21.50
CA THR A 198 6.88 9.21 20.68
C THR A 198 5.78 9.07 19.63
N PRO A 199 5.98 9.58 18.40
CA PRO A 199 4.97 9.46 17.36
C PRO A 199 4.87 8.03 16.83
N VAL A 200 3.64 7.57 16.67
CA VAL A 200 3.32 6.29 16.05
C VAL A 200 2.30 6.47 14.94
N ALA A 201 2.45 5.70 13.87
CA ALA A 201 1.47 5.67 12.80
C ALA A 201 1.32 4.28 12.19
N LEU A 202 0.15 3.69 12.34
CA LEU A 202 -0.27 2.47 11.67
C LEU A 202 -1.30 2.85 10.60
N HIS A 203 -0.92 2.76 9.32
CA HIS A 203 -1.72 3.15 8.14
C HIS A 203 -1.78 4.64 7.79
N ALA A 204 -0.82 5.47 8.24
CA ALA A 204 -0.71 6.82 7.68
C ALA A 204 -0.34 6.75 6.19
N CYS A 205 -1.16 7.37 5.34
CA CYS A 205 -1.09 7.24 3.88
C CYS A 205 -0.34 8.40 3.22
N GLY A 206 0.57 8.09 2.30
CA GLY A 206 1.26 9.02 1.40
C GLY A 206 1.89 10.19 2.15
N ASP A 207 1.49 11.41 1.80
CA ASP A 207 2.08 12.62 2.39
C ASP A 207 1.88 12.71 3.91
N LEU A 208 0.88 12.01 4.47
CA LEU A 208 0.61 12.03 5.92
C LEU A 208 1.76 11.44 6.74
N HIS A 209 2.32 10.29 6.34
CA HIS A 209 3.45 9.73 7.07
C HIS A 209 4.75 10.47 6.74
N VAL A 210 4.92 10.99 5.52
CA VAL A 210 6.08 11.81 5.16
C VAL A 210 6.14 13.05 6.04
N ARG A 211 5.00 13.71 6.22
CA ARG A 211 4.86 14.88 7.09
C ARG A 211 5.20 14.54 8.55
N LEU A 212 4.77 13.38 9.05
CA LEU A 212 5.16 12.91 10.38
C LEU A 212 6.68 12.81 10.53
N LEU A 213 7.37 12.14 9.59
CA LEU A 213 8.82 11.96 9.63
C LEU A 213 9.55 13.32 9.64
N GLN A 214 9.10 14.25 8.79
CA GLN A 214 9.68 15.59 8.71
C GLN A 214 9.49 16.41 9.99
N LEU A 215 8.30 16.37 10.58
CA LEU A 215 8.01 17.13 11.80
C LEU A 215 8.68 16.51 13.03
N ALA A 216 8.64 15.18 13.18
CA ALA A 216 9.27 14.49 14.30
C ALA A 216 10.80 14.72 14.31
N SER A 217 11.43 14.64 13.13
CA SER A 217 12.87 14.90 12.99
C SER A 217 13.22 16.34 13.35
N ARG A 218 12.46 17.31 12.81
CA ARG A 218 12.65 18.75 13.03
C ARG A 218 12.44 19.16 14.49
N ASN A 219 11.43 18.60 15.15
CA ASN A 219 11.03 19.00 16.50
C ASN A 219 11.75 18.23 17.62
N GLY A 220 12.77 17.45 17.28
CA GLY A 220 13.58 16.82 18.31
C GLY A 220 12.99 15.53 18.90
N CYS A 221 11.97 14.90 18.31
CA CYS A 221 11.43 13.64 18.87
C CYS A 221 12.54 12.60 18.93
N SER A 222 12.75 11.97 20.10
CA SER A 222 13.84 10.99 20.28
C SER A 222 13.56 9.68 19.57
N GLN A 223 12.29 9.33 19.39
CA GLN A 223 11.89 8.03 18.86
C GLN A 223 10.56 8.07 18.11
N LEU A 224 10.40 7.23 17.09
CA LEU A 224 9.17 7.10 16.32
C LEU A 224 9.02 5.70 15.72
N ALA A 225 7.77 5.32 15.40
CA ALA A 225 7.44 4.08 14.72
C ALA A 225 6.37 4.28 13.65
N VAL A 226 6.64 3.85 12.41
CA VAL A 226 5.72 4.04 11.29
C VAL A 226 5.59 2.77 10.46
N ALA A 227 4.35 2.36 10.19
CA ALA A 227 4.00 1.34 9.21
C ALA A 227 3.15 1.98 8.09
N PRO A 228 3.78 2.48 7.01
CA PRO A 228 3.09 3.07 5.87
C PRO A 228 2.26 2.02 5.12
N CYS A 229 1.10 2.42 4.58
CA CYS A 229 0.23 1.49 3.86
C CYS A 229 -0.09 1.88 2.41
N CYS A 230 -0.29 3.17 2.12
CA CYS A 230 -0.53 3.69 0.77
C CYS A 230 0.53 4.70 0.39
N TYR A 231 1.22 4.49 -0.74
CA TYR A 231 2.26 5.42 -1.20
C TYR A 231 1.76 6.40 -2.26
N ASN A 232 0.67 6.09 -2.96
CA ASN A 232 0.10 6.92 -4.03
C ASN A 232 -0.78 8.08 -3.54
N ARG A 233 -1.00 8.23 -2.22
CA ARG A 233 -1.81 9.30 -1.62
C ARG A 233 -0.99 10.57 -1.43
N ILE A 234 -0.47 11.07 -2.54
CA ILE A 234 0.38 12.25 -2.62
C ILE A 234 -0.37 13.40 -3.30
N ALA A 235 -0.08 14.64 -2.91
CA ALA A 235 -0.62 15.84 -3.53
C ALA A 235 -0.08 16.04 -4.96
N GLY A 236 1.20 15.74 -5.16
CA GLY A 236 1.88 15.86 -6.44
C GLY A 236 1.51 14.75 -7.44
N LYS A 237 1.94 14.94 -8.70
CA LYS A 237 1.88 13.89 -9.74
C LYS A 237 3.05 12.91 -9.68
N GLN A 238 4.11 13.29 -8.97
CA GLN A 238 5.37 12.54 -8.85
C GLN A 238 5.74 12.37 -7.39
N TYR A 239 6.34 11.22 -7.09
CA TYR A 239 6.93 10.94 -5.79
C TYR A 239 8.03 11.96 -5.47
N GLN A 240 8.06 12.47 -4.25
CA GLN A 240 9.12 13.34 -3.77
C GLN A 240 10.05 12.52 -2.88
N THR A 241 11.28 12.33 -3.35
CA THR A 241 12.33 11.59 -2.65
C THR A 241 12.82 12.36 -1.44
N LEU A 242 13.07 11.67 -0.32
CA LEU A 242 13.46 12.31 0.94
C LEU A 242 14.97 12.28 1.18
N SER A 243 15.59 11.13 1.02
CA SER A 243 17.02 10.90 1.24
C SER A 243 17.87 11.43 0.10
N THR A 244 19.14 11.71 0.42
CA THR A 244 20.14 12.12 -0.57
C THR A 244 20.34 11.04 -1.63
N ALA A 245 20.35 9.76 -1.23
CA ALA A 245 20.51 8.64 -2.15
C ALA A 245 19.35 8.53 -3.16
N ALA A 246 18.11 8.70 -2.72
CA ALA A 246 16.95 8.66 -3.61
C ALA A 246 16.86 9.89 -4.51
N GLN A 247 17.25 11.08 -4.02
CA GLN A 247 17.35 12.29 -4.85
C GLN A 247 18.36 12.13 -5.99
N ALA A 248 19.43 11.35 -5.79
CA ALA A 248 20.43 11.04 -6.79
C ALA A 248 20.00 9.94 -7.79
N SER A 249 18.90 9.23 -7.51
CA SER A 249 18.41 8.16 -8.38
C SER A 249 17.80 8.69 -9.68
N ALA A 250 18.05 7.98 -10.79
CA ALA A 250 17.35 8.20 -12.04
C ALA A 250 15.88 7.71 -12.01
N LEU A 251 15.48 6.96 -10.98
CA LEU A 251 14.16 6.35 -10.85
C LEU A 251 13.13 7.38 -10.42
N GLN A 252 12.50 8.03 -11.41
CA GLN A 252 11.41 8.97 -11.18
C GLN A 252 10.07 8.23 -11.21
N LEU A 253 9.33 8.26 -10.10
CA LEU A 253 8.06 7.55 -9.93
C LEU A 253 6.87 8.50 -10.03
N SER A 254 5.93 8.17 -10.90
CA SER A 254 4.63 8.85 -10.95
C SER A 254 3.70 8.36 -9.84
N ARG A 255 2.65 9.12 -9.55
CA ARG A 255 1.58 8.70 -8.63
C ARG A 255 0.97 7.35 -9.01
N ASP A 256 0.93 7.04 -10.30
CA ASP A 256 0.38 5.79 -10.80
C ASP A 256 1.33 4.60 -10.54
N ASP A 257 2.65 4.82 -10.62
CA ASP A 257 3.66 3.81 -10.28
C ASP A 257 3.57 3.44 -8.79
N LEU A 258 3.34 4.41 -7.92
CA LEU A 258 3.12 4.21 -6.48
C LEU A 258 1.85 3.38 -6.17
N GLY A 259 0.99 3.15 -7.16
CA GLY A 259 -0.14 2.25 -7.07
C GLY A 259 0.23 0.77 -7.17
N LEU A 260 1.41 0.43 -7.73
CA LEU A 260 1.81 -0.95 -7.96
C LEU A 260 1.85 -1.77 -6.66
N PRO A 261 2.50 -1.33 -5.57
CA PRO A 261 2.48 -2.09 -4.33
C PRO A 261 1.05 -2.37 -3.87
N LEU A 262 0.11 -1.45 -4.08
CA LEU A 262 -1.27 -1.47 -3.54
C LEU A 262 -2.23 -2.41 -4.27
N SER A 263 -1.75 -3.12 -5.29
CA SER A 263 -2.60 -3.93 -6.15
C SER A 263 -2.95 -5.31 -5.58
N GLU A 264 -2.48 -5.65 -4.38
CA GLU A 264 -2.69 -6.94 -3.74
C GLU A 264 -4.09 -7.09 -3.11
N THR A 265 -4.64 -8.31 -3.19
CA THR A 265 -6.00 -8.60 -2.70
C THR A 265 -6.11 -9.80 -1.78
N VAL A 266 -5.10 -10.01 -0.94
CA VAL A 266 -4.98 -11.11 0.03
C VAL A 266 -6.20 -11.21 0.95
N THR A 267 -6.88 -10.10 1.24
CA THR A 267 -7.85 -10.04 2.35
C THR A 267 -9.30 -9.84 1.95
N ALA A 268 -9.61 -9.87 0.65
CA ALA A 268 -10.98 -9.73 0.18
C ALA A 268 -11.72 -11.08 0.27
N GLY A 269 -12.94 -11.11 0.81
CA GLY A 269 -13.75 -12.34 0.82
C GLY A 269 -14.19 -12.78 -0.59
N ALA A 270 -14.60 -14.04 -0.75
CA ALA A 270 -14.96 -14.61 -2.06
C ALA A 270 -16.08 -13.85 -2.80
N ARG A 271 -17.07 -13.31 -2.07
CA ARG A 271 -18.11 -12.46 -2.64
C ARG A 271 -17.54 -11.16 -3.21
N VAL A 272 -16.66 -10.50 -2.46
CA VAL A 272 -16.01 -9.25 -2.87
C VAL A 272 -15.12 -9.47 -4.09
N ARG A 273 -14.40 -10.60 -4.14
CA ARG A 273 -13.61 -11.00 -5.32
C ARG A 273 -14.47 -11.13 -6.57
N ARG A 274 -15.58 -11.89 -6.51
CA ARG A 274 -16.51 -12.06 -7.63
C ARG A 274 -17.07 -10.74 -8.14
N GLN A 275 -17.52 -9.87 -7.23
CA GLN A 275 -18.04 -8.55 -7.62
C GLN A 275 -16.97 -7.67 -8.27
N ARG A 276 -15.74 -7.70 -7.75
CA ARG A 276 -14.60 -6.97 -8.34
C ARG A 276 -14.29 -7.49 -9.74
N ASP A 277 -14.25 -8.81 -9.91
CA ASP A 277 -13.91 -9.42 -11.21
C ASP A 277 -15.01 -9.11 -12.24
N GLN A 278 -16.30 -9.20 -11.89
CA GLN A 278 -17.40 -8.74 -12.74
C GLN A 278 -17.23 -7.26 -13.14
N SER A 279 -16.96 -6.39 -12.17
CA SER A 279 -16.73 -4.96 -12.42
C SER A 279 -15.58 -4.73 -13.40
N MET A 280 -14.48 -5.47 -13.25
CA MET A 280 -13.33 -5.33 -14.13
C MET A 280 -13.58 -5.91 -15.52
N ALA A 281 -14.19 -7.08 -15.63
CA ALA A 281 -14.55 -7.68 -16.91
C ALA A 281 -15.47 -6.75 -17.72
N TRP A 282 -16.50 -6.18 -17.09
CA TRP A 282 -17.43 -5.27 -17.77
C TRP A 282 -16.77 -3.96 -18.19
N ARG A 283 -15.84 -3.43 -17.38
CA ARG A 283 -15.05 -2.25 -17.76
C ARG A 283 -14.08 -2.55 -18.90
N LEU A 284 -13.53 -3.75 -18.97
CA LEU A 284 -12.67 -4.19 -20.07
C LEU A 284 -13.48 -4.41 -21.35
N ALA A 285 -14.68 -4.99 -21.25
CA ALA A 285 -15.60 -5.08 -22.37
C ALA A 285 -15.96 -3.69 -22.91
N PHE A 286 -16.29 -2.75 -22.01
CA PHE A 286 -16.52 -1.36 -22.39
C PHE A 286 -15.27 -0.70 -22.99
N ASP A 287 -14.06 -1.03 -22.52
CA ASP A 287 -12.82 -0.54 -23.13
C ASP A 287 -12.66 -1.00 -24.59
N LEU A 288 -13.02 -2.24 -24.90
CA LEU A 288 -13.02 -2.72 -26.29
C LEU A 288 -14.03 -1.94 -27.14
N LEU A 289 -15.25 -1.81 -26.62
CA LEU A 289 -16.34 -1.10 -27.30
C LEU A 289 -16.00 0.39 -27.55
N GLN A 290 -15.48 1.10 -26.55
CA GLN A 290 -15.19 2.53 -26.68
C GLN A 290 -14.08 2.80 -27.70
N ARG A 291 -13.07 1.93 -27.81
CA ARG A 291 -12.02 2.04 -28.84
C ARG A 291 -12.61 1.90 -30.24
N GLN A 292 -13.48 0.91 -30.42
CA GLN A 292 -14.20 0.69 -31.68
C GLN A 292 -15.07 1.90 -32.05
N LEU A 293 -15.90 2.38 -31.12
CA LEU A 293 -16.83 3.49 -31.37
C LEU A 293 -16.11 4.82 -31.66
N ARG A 294 -14.94 5.04 -31.05
CA ARG A 294 -14.14 6.25 -31.25
C ARG A 294 -13.16 6.13 -32.42
N GLY A 295 -12.83 4.91 -32.86
CA GLY A 295 -11.73 4.66 -33.80
C GLY A 295 -10.35 5.00 -33.22
N ILE A 296 -10.19 4.96 -31.89
CA ILE A 296 -8.96 5.38 -31.19
C ILE A 296 -8.50 4.24 -30.28
N ASP A 297 -7.28 3.75 -30.46
CA ASP A 297 -6.66 2.74 -29.59
C ASP A 297 -6.05 3.37 -28.32
N GLU A 298 -6.89 4.00 -27.49
CA GLU A 298 -6.49 4.59 -26.21
C GLU A 298 -7.47 4.20 -25.10
N TYR A 299 -6.94 3.83 -23.94
CA TYR A 299 -7.75 3.54 -22.76
C TYR A 299 -8.51 4.79 -22.32
N LEU A 300 -9.82 4.64 -22.06
CA LEU A 300 -10.65 5.71 -21.52
C LEU A 300 -10.93 5.47 -20.03
N PRO A 301 -10.29 6.22 -19.11
CA PRO A 301 -10.45 6.00 -17.68
C PRO A 301 -11.89 6.17 -17.22
N THR A 302 -12.42 5.18 -16.52
CA THR A 302 -13.76 5.22 -15.90
C THR A 302 -13.64 5.53 -14.41
N PRO A 303 -14.56 6.32 -13.82
CA PRO A 303 -14.53 6.60 -12.39
C PRO A 303 -14.84 5.33 -11.58
N SER A 304 -14.68 5.41 -10.26
CA SER A 304 -15.24 4.41 -9.35
C SER A 304 -16.76 4.41 -9.50
N LEU A 305 -17.33 3.26 -9.88
CA LEU A 305 -18.76 3.10 -10.08
C LEU A 305 -19.41 2.50 -8.81
N PRO A 306 -20.56 3.01 -8.37
CA PRO A 306 -21.36 2.36 -7.33
C PRO A 306 -21.69 0.91 -7.66
N SER A 307 -21.80 0.05 -6.64
CA SER A 307 -22.05 -1.39 -6.81
C SER A 307 -23.35 -1.72 -7.56
N GLU A 308 -24.36 -0.85 -7.45
CA GLU A 308 -25.64 -0.92 -8.18
C GLU A 308 -25.49 -0.86 -9.71
N TRP A 309 -24.37 -0.37 -10.24
CA TRP A 309 -24.11 -0.43 -11.68
C TRP A 309 -23.99 -1.86 -12.19
N LEU A 310 -23.54 -2.77 -11.31
CA LEU A 310 -23.34 -4.19 -11.64
C LEU A 310 -24.62 -5.02 -11.53
N SER A 311 -25.71 -4.47 -10.97
CA SER A 311 -27.02 -5.13 -10.93
C SER A 311 -27.87 -4.87 -12.18
N LYS A 312 -27.42 -4.00 -13.09
CA LYS A 312 -28.08 -3.70 -14.37
C LYS A 312 -27.72 -4.76 -15.42
N PRO A 313 -28.54 -4.97 -16.46
CA PRO A 313 -28.10 -5.73 -17.64
C PRO A 313 -26.83 -5.11 -18.27
N PHE A 314 -25.92 -5.95 -18.78
CA PHE A 314 -24.62 -5.51 -19.32
C PHE A 314 -24.74 -4.45 -20.44
N ALA A 315 -25.72 -4.60 -21.34
CA ALA A 315 -26.01 -3.59 -22.36
C ALA A 315 -26.31 -2.21 -21.75
N ARG A 316 -27.15 -2.18 -20.71
CA ARG A 316 -27.50 -0.93 -20.01
C ARG A 316 -26.29 -0.32 -19.32
N PHE A 317 -25.43 -1.15 -18.72
CA PHE A 317 -24.15 -0.70 -18.16
C PHE A 317 -23.29 0.01 -19.23
N CYS A 318 -23.16 -0.58 -20.42
CA CYS A 318 -22.38 0.02 -21.50
C CYS A 318 -22.98 1.33 -22.03
N HIS A 319 -24.31 1.41 -22.19
CA HIS A 319 -24.97 2.66 -22.58
C HIS A 319 -24.80 3.76 -21.53
N ASP A 320 -25.02 3.45 -20.26
CA ASP A 320 -24.85 4.42 -19.16
C ASP A 320 -23.40 4.91 -19.09
N LEU A 321 -22.43 4.02 -19.30
CA LEU A 321 -21.01 4.36 -19.26
C LEU A 321 -20.57 5.16 -20.50
N ALA A 322 -21.11 4.86 -21.68
CA ALA A 322 -20.91 5.65 -22.89
C ALA A 322 -21.42 7.08 -22.71
N ALA A 323 -22.64 7.23 -22.20
CA ALA A 323 -23.24 8.53 -21.89
C ALA A 323 -22.39 9.30 -20.85
N LEU A 324 -21.98 8.63 -19.77
CA LEU A 324 -21.11 9.22 -18.74
C LEU A 324 -19.76 9.71 -19.30
N LYS A 325 -19.27 9.07 -20.37
CA LYS A 325 -17.98 9.36 -20.99
C LYS A 325 -18.05 10.19 -22.26
N GLY A 326 -19.24 10.62 -22.69
CA GLY A 326 -19.43 11.35 -23.93
C GLY A 326 -19.01 10.55 -25.18
N VAL A 327 -19.09 9.22 -25.10
CA VAL A 327 -18.91 8.34 -26.26
C VAL A 327 -20.25 8.22 -26.99
N ALA A 328 -20.21 8.09 -28.32
CA ALA A 328 -21.41 7.87 -29.12
C ALA A 328 -22.24 6.69 -28.58
N SER A 329 -23.55 6.76 -28.75
CA SER A 329 -24.43 5.67 -28.30
C SER A 329 -23.99 4.36 -28.96
N PRO A 330 -23.76 3.28 -28.18
CA PRO A 330 -23.38 1.99 -28.73
C PRO A 330 -24.35 1.41 -29.76
N GLY A 331 -25.63 1.80 -29.76
CA GLY A 331 -26.65 1.17 -30.62
C GLY A 331 -26.84 -0.32 -30.30
N GLU A 332 -27.29 -1.09 -31.29
CA GLU A 332 -27.35 -2.54 -31.17
C GLU A 332 -25.97 -3.17 -31.31
N GLN A 333 -25.65 -4.13 -30.43
CA GLN A 333 -24.38 -4.85 -30.39
C GLN A 333 -24.65 -6.33 -30.13
N ASP A 334 -23.70 -7.19 -30.47
CA ASP A 334 -23.66 -8.55 -29.91
C ASP A 334 -23.16 -8.48 -28.47
N TRP A 335 -24.09 -8.17 -27.56
CA TRP A 335 -23.81 -7.96 -26.15
C TRP A 335 -23.21 -9.19 -25.47
N ALA A 336 -23.61 -10.40 -25.87
CA ALA A 336 -23.12 -11.64 -25.29
C ALA A 336 -21.64 -11.85 -25.66
N THR A 337 -21.29 -11.65 -26.94
CA THR A 337 -19.90 -11.76 -27.41
C THR A 337 -19.02 -10.67 -26.78
N LEU A 338 -19.53 -9.44 -26.65
CA LEU A 338 -18.78 -8.35 -26.03
C LEU A 338 -18.53 -8.59 -24.54
N GLU A 339 -19.53 -9.09 -23.80
CA GLU A 339 -19.36 -9.45 -22.39
C GLU A 339 -18.33 -10.58 -22.22
N ALA A 340 -18.43 -11.64 -23.04
CA ALA A 340 -17.47 -12.73 -23.04
C ALA A 340 -16.04 -12.26 -23.34
N SER A 341 -15.88 -11.32 -24.28
CA SER A 341 -14.59 -10.69 -24.60
C SER A 341 -14.01 -9.92 -23.41
N GLY A 342 -14.85 -9.28 -22.60
CA GLY A 342 -14.42 -8.64 -21.35
C GLY A 342 -13.88 -9.62 -20.31
N TRP A 343 -14.52 -10.79 -20.18
CA TRP A 343 -14.05 -11.86 -19.28
C TRP A 343 -12.75 -12.49 -19.77
N GLN A 344 -12.63 -12.75 -21.07
CA GLN A 344 -11.37 -13.19 -21.68
C GLN A 344 -10.27 -12.16 -21.43
N ARG A 345 -10.57 -10.88 -21.66
CA ARG A 345 -9.62 -9.79 -21.43
C ARG A 345 -9.22 -9.68 -19.96
N LEU A 346 -10.12 -9.94 -19.02
CA LEU A 346 -9.79 -10.00 -17.59
C LEU A 346 -8.77 -11.11 -17.29
N ALA A 347 -8.93 -12.30 -17.88
CA ALA A 347 -7.97 -13.39 -17.74
C ALA A 347 -6.58 -12.99 -18.26
N GLU A 348 -6.51 -12.38 -19.44
CA GLU A 348 -5.25 -11.86 -19.98
C GLU A 348 -4.62 -10.81 -19.06
N VAL A 349 -5.40 -9.82 -18.63
CA VAL A 349 -4.93 -8.74 -17.75
C VAL A 349 -4.34 -9.33 -16.47
N ARG A 350 -5.02 -10.27 -15.84
CA ARG A 350 -4.57 -10.88 -14.58
C ARG A 350 -3.30 -11.69 -14.74
N ASN A 351 -3.18 -12.47 -15.81
CA ASN A 351 -1.96 -13.21 -16.05
C ASN A 351 -0.79 -12.29 -16.44
N LEU A 352 -1.01 -11.30 -17.31
CA LEU A 352 0.01 -10.32 -17.66
C LEU A 352 0.45 -9.49 -16.44
N GLU A 353 -0.43 -9.26 -15.47
CA GLU A 353 -0.10 -8.61 -14.20
C GLU A 353 0.91 -9.42 -13.36
N LEU A 354 0.99 -10.75 -13.49
CA LEU A 354 1.91 -11.58 -12.70
C LEU A 354 3.36 -11.11 -12.82
N LEU A 355 3.81 -10.74 -14.03
CA LEU A 355 5.17 -10.27 -14.26
C LEU A 355 5.47 -8.97 -13.50
N ARG A 356 4.60 -7.96 -13.62
CA ARG A 356 4.79 -6.71 -12.88
C ARG A 356 4.59 -6.86 -11.38
N ASN A 357 3.83 -7.87 -10.95
CA ASN A 357 3.58 -8.14 -9.53
C ASN A 357 4.85 -8.59 -8.79
N LEU A 358 5.85 -9.15 -9.49
CA LEU A 358 7.17 -9.45 -8.92
C LEU A 358 7.86 -8.20 -8.34
N PHE A 359 7.50 -7.01 -8.83
CA PHE A 359 8.10 -5.73 -8.44
C PHE A 359 7.33 -4.99 -7.33
N ARG A 360 6.20 -5.53 -6.86
CA ARG A 360 5.39 -4.92 -5.78
C ARG A 360 6.21 -4.71 -4.51
N ARG A 361 6.81 -5.79 -4.00
CA ARG A 361 7.58 -5.77 -2.76
C ARG A 361 8.92 -5.06 -2.93
N PRO A 362 9.69 -5.25 -4.02
CA PRO A 362 10.87 -4.44 -4.29
C PRO A 362 10.58 -2.93 -4.27
N LEU A 363 9.50 -2.49 -4.92
CA LEU A 363 9.12 -1.09 -4.97
C LEU A 363 8.64 -0.55 -3.62
N GLU A 364 7.86 -1.34 -2.87
CA GLU A 364 7.50 -0.99 -1.49
C GLU A 364 8.75 -0.78 -0.62
N LEU A 365 9.71 -1.71 -0.69
CA LEU A 365 10.92 -1.64 0.11
C LEU A 365 11.82 -0.48 -0.31
N TRP A 366 11.93 -0.18 -1.60
CA TRP A 366 12.63 1.00 -2.10
C TRP A 366 12.05 2.30 -1.51
N LEU A 367 10.71 2.43 -1.50
CA LEU A 367 10.02 3.59 -0.91
C LEU A 367 10.27 3.69 0.60
N LEU A 368 10.26 2.58 1.32
CA LEU A 368 10.55 2.56 2.76
C LEU A 368 12.02 2.86 3.06
N LEU A 369 12.95 2.40 2.22
CA LEU A 369 14.37 2.68 2.39
C LEU A 369 14.71 4.15 2.15
N ASP A 370 14.03 4.83 1.22
CA ASP A 370 14.15 6.28 1.08
C ASP A 370 13.81 7.01 2.40
N ARG A 371 12.73 6.57 3.08
CA ARG A 371 12.33 7.11 4.40
C ARG A 371 13.32 6.75 5.50
N ALA A 372 13.83 5.51 5.47
CA ALA A 372 14.80 5.02 6.44
C ALA A 372 16.13 5.78 6.33
N LEU A 373 16.64 5.96 5.10
CA LEU A 373 17.85 6.73 4.83
C LEU A 373 17.67 8.20 5.21
N TYR A 374 16.51 8.80 4.93
CA TYR A 374 16.22 10.15 5.39
C TYR A 374 16.33 10.25 6.92
N LEU A 375 15.74 9.33 7.67
CA LEU A 375 15.84 9.34 9.14
C LEU A 375 17.27 9.13 9.63
N ASP A 376 18.03 8.25 8.98
CA ASP A 376 19.46 8.06 9.26
C ASP A 376 20.25 9.36 9.04
N GLU A 377 20.00 10.07 7.94
CA GLU A 377 20.55 11.40 7.64
C GLU A 377 20.12 12.46 8.68
N GLN A 378 18.96 12.29 9.34
CA GLN A 378 18.51 13.14 10.46
C GLN A 378 19.10 12.73 11.83
N GLY A 379 20.01 11.76 11.86
CA GLY A 379 20.72 11.31 13.06
C GLY A 379 20.00 10.23 13.86
N TYR A 380 19.01 9.55 13.28
CA TYR A 380 18.38 8.39 13.91
C TYR A 380 19.15 7.10 13.62
N SER A 381 19.27 6.23 14.60
CA SER A 381 19.49 4.80 14.39
C SER A 381 18.19 4.16 13.94
N VAL A 382 18.23 3.48 12.79
CA VAL A 382 17.04 2.96 12.13
C VAL A 382 17.03 1.43 12.11
N ARG A 383 15.85 0.85 12.36
CA ARG A 383 15.56 -0.57 12.19
C ARG A 383 14.34 -0.75 11.29
N LEU A 384 14.45 -1.63 10.31
CA LEU A 384 13.40 -1.95 9.35
C LEU A 384 13.23 -3.46 9.24
N GLY A 385 12.00 -3.94 9.42
CA GLY A 385 11.67 -5.35 9.29
C GLY A 385 10.16 -5.57 9.23
N THR A 386 9.75 -6.83 9.25
CA THR A 386 8.33 -7.18 9.30
C THR A 386 7.79 -7.09 10.74
N PHE A 387 6.51 -6.75 10.89
CA PHE A 387 5.83 -6.67 12.19
C PHE A 387 4.60 -7.57 12.30
N CYS A 388 4.20 -8.22 11.21
CA CYS A 388 3.10 -9.18 11.22
C CYS A 388 3.15 -10.12 10.00
N ASP A 389 2.37 -11.18 10.07
CA ASP A 389 2.18 -12.10 8.94
C ASP A 389 1.59 -11.37 7.72
N TYR A 390 2.09 -11.71 6.54
CA TYR A 390 1.66 -11.12 5.27
C TYR A 390 0.16 -11.32 4.99
N GLN A 391 -0.43 -12.43 5.44
CA GLN A 391 -1.87 -12.70 5.33
C GLN A 391 -2.71 -11.76 6.20
N LEU A 392 -2.15 -11.29 7.33
CA LEU A 392 -2.82 -10.30 8.17
C LEU A 392 -2.80 -8.92 7.49
N SER A 393 -1.65 -8.54 6.94
CA SER A 393 -1.48 -7.32 6.16
C SER A 393 -0.32 -7.50 5.19
N PRO A 394 -0.51 -7.30 3.87
CA PRO A 394 0.63 -7.24 2.97
C PRO A 394 1.54 -6.04 3.23
N ARG A 395 0.97 -4.99 3.83
CA ARG A 395 1.69 -3.86 4.44
C ARG A 395 2.11 -4.24 5.84
N ASN A 396 3.08 -5.16 5.92
CA ASN A 396 3.63 -5.67 7.17
C ASN A 396 5.02 -5.13 7.51
N LEU A 397 5.49 -4.07 6.85
CA LEU A 397 6.77 -3.46 7.16
C LEU A 397 6.63 -2.36 8.20
N LEU A 398 7.57 -2.33 9.15
CA LEU A 398 7.64 -1.37 10.24
C LEU A 398 9.02 -0.72 10.26
N LEU A 399 9.01 0.61 10.27
CA LEU A 399 10.18 1.45 10.44
C LEU A 399 10.22 1.96 11.88
N LEU A 400 11.28 1.61 12.60
CA LEU A 400 11.60 2.13 13.93
C LEU A 400 12.83 3.03 13.84
N ALA A 401 12.79 4.18 14.50
CA ALA A 401 13.91 5.12 14.51
C ALA A 401 14.09 5.72 15.89
N GLU A 402 15.35 5.80 16.34
CA GLU A 402 15.73 6.30 17.68
C GLU A 402 16.99 7.17 17.61
N ARG A 403 17.06 8.24 18.39
CA ARG A 403 18.25 9.07 18.57
C ARG A 403 18.42 9.47 20.03
N ALA A 404 19.67 9.77 20.40
CA ALA A 404 20.07 10.09 21.77
C ALA A 404 19.46 11.39 22.30
#